data_AF-A0AAP9HG45-F1
#
_entry.id   AF-A0AAP9HG45-F1
#
_cell.length_a   1.000
_cell.length_b   1.000
_cell.length_c   1.000
_cell.angle_alpha   90.00
_cell.angle_beta   90.00
_cell.angle_gamma   90.00
#
_symmetry.space_group_name_H-M   'P 1'
#
loop_
_entity.id
_entity.type
_entity.pdbx_description
1 polymer ?
#
loop_
_entity_poly.entity_id
_entity_poly.type
_entity_poly.pdbx_seq_one_letter_code
_entity_poly.pdbx_strand_id
1 'polypeptide(L)'
;MNEKPGYYAILPPDVRYDKQLPQGAKLLYSEITALSNKNGYCWASNDYFAKLYSVSNRTIKSWLKCLEDNLYISRVVKYKNGSKEIEQRFISLAPRSEVLPTWGKNLPHPREENCLENNTSINKNIRASSTLESDFEKLWKLYPKKIGKKPALAAYKRAMSRKKNPATNRQIQDGIVAYRQLINSKGTEKRFVKDGSTFFNQEAWNDYLEVVKEERDEQEARKPKFDPKKTAIAMYIDYNSPDRVLEEIQEQGIPINPEDAKRYIAEYDEGRQQA
;
A
#
# COMPACT_ATOMS: atom_id res chain seq x y z
N MET A 1 -41.69 -2.93 16.26
CA MET A 1 -42.56 -2.77 15.08
C MET A 1 -43.09 -4.13 14.73
N ASN A 2 -44.34 -4.26 14.29
CA ASN A 2 -44.85 -5.56 13.87
C ASN A 2 -44.02 -5.99 12.65
N GLU A 3 -43.20 -7.04 12.80
CA GLU A 3 -42.04 -7.28 11.93
C GLU A 3 -42.40 -7.85 10.56
N LYS A 4 -43.67 -8.17 10.32
CA LYS A 4 -44.19 -8.70 9.06
C LYS A 4 -45.62 -8.24 8.82
N PRO A 5 -45.86 -6.97 8.47
CA PRO A 5 -47.18 -6.58 8.06
C PRO A 5 -47.54 -7.34 6.77
N GLY A 6 -48.72 -7.96 6.70
CA GLY A 6 -49.17 -8.80 5.58
C GLY A 6 -49.51 -8.03 4.30
N TYR A 7 -48.72 -7.00 3.95
CA TYR A 7 -48.91 -6.23 2.73
C TYR A 7 -48.19 -6.92 1.56
N TYR A 8 -48.86 -6.97 0.41
CA TYR A 8 -48.21 -7.37 -0.83
C TYR A 8 -47.27 -6.26 -1.29
N ALA A 9 -46.07 -6.64 -1.71
CA ALA A 9 -45.09 -5.72 -2.26
C ALA A 9 -45.33 -5.54 -3.78
N ILE A 10 -45.40 -4.30 -4.25
CA ILE A 10 -45.61 -4.00 -5.67
C ILE A 10 -44.26 -3.81 -6.34
N LEU A 11 -44.00 -4.55 -7.41
CA LEU A 11 -42.82 -4.37 -8.28
C LEU A 11 -43.28 -4.01 -9.70
N PRO A 12 -43.29 -2.72 -10.07
CA PRO A 12 -43.70 -2.27 -11.39
C PRO A 12 -42.84 -2.89 -12.51
N PRO A 13 -43.37 -3.07 -13.73
CA PRO A 13 -42.61 -3.62 -14.86
C PRO A 13 -41.30 -2.89 -15.13
N ASP A 14 -41.33 -1.55 -15.04
CA ASP A 14 -40.16 -0.70 -15.29
C ASP A 14 -39.00 -1.07 -14.35
N VAL A 15 -39.27 -1.22 -13.05
CA VAL A 15 -38.27 -1.64 -12.06
C VAL A 15 -37.93 -3.13 -12.21
N ARG A 16 -38.92 -3.98 -12.50
CA ARG A 16 -38.76 -5.44 -12.61
C ARG A 16 -37.78 -5.81 -13.72
N TYR A 17 -37.93 -5.18 -14.89
CA TYR A 17 -37.18 -5.50 -16.10
C TYR A 17 -35.96 -4.61 -16.32
N ASP A 18 -35.75 -3.57 -15.51
CA ASP A 18 -34.56 -2.72 -15.59
C ASP A 18 -33.28 -3.56 -15.43
N LYS A 19 -32.39 -3.52 -16.42
CA LYS A 19 -31.11 -4.25 -16.41
C LYS A 19 -30.03 -3.50 -15.65
N GLN A 20 -30.20 -2.20 -15.38
CA GLN A 20 -29.28 -1.36 -14.61
C GLN A 20 -29.42 -1.60 -13.11
N LEU A 21 -30.52 -2.20 -12.65
CA LEU A 21 -30.76 -2.46 -11.24
C LEU A 21 -30.32 -3.87 -10.81
N PRO A 22 -29.57 -4.00 -9.70
CA PRO A 22 -29.32 -5.27 -9.04
C PRO A 22 -30.63 -5.96 -8.65
N GLN A 23 -30.67 -7.29 -8.65
CA GLN A 23 -31.88 -8.03 -8.26
C GLN A 23 -32.33 -7.67 -6.84
N GLY A 24 -31.38 -7.53 -5.90
CA GLY A 24 -31.66 -7.11 -4.54
C GLY A 24 -32.18 -5.67 -4.42
N ALA A 25 -31.78 -4.76 -5.31
CA ALA A 25 -32.33 -3.40 -5.35
C ALA A 25 -33.80 -3.39 -5.81
N LYS A 26 -34.18 -4.28 -6.72
CA LYS A 26 -35.58 -4.47 -7.14
C LYS A 26 -36.44 -4.98 -5.98
N LEU A 27 -35.95 -5.97 -5.23
CA LEU A 27 -36.63 -6.44 -4.02
C LEU A 27 -36.76 -5.31 -2.99
N LEU A 28 -35.68 -4.56 -2.73
CA LEU A 28 -35.70 -3.42 -1.83
C LEU A 28 -36.73 -2.35 -2.25
N TYR A 29 -36.87 -2.06 -3.55
CA TYR A 29 -37.89 -1.13 -4.04
C TYR A 29 -39.31 -1.59 -3.69
N SER A 30 -39.59 -2.88 -3.87
CA SER A 30 -40.92 -3.45 -3.55
C SER A 30 -41.24 -3.31 -2.06
N GLU A 31 -40.25 -3.47 -1.19
CA GLU A 31 -40.39 -3.29 0.26
C GLU A 31 -40.58 -1.82 0.64
N ILE A 32 -39.83 -0.91 0.01
CA ILE A 32 -40.03 0.54 0.17
C ILE A 32 -41.46 0.92 -0.19
N THR A 33 -42.00 0.34 -1.26
CA THR A 33 -43.38 0.57 -1.70
C THR A 33 -44.37 0.08 -0.63
N ALA A 34 -44.22 -1.15 -0.15
CA ALA A 34 -45.08 -1.71 0.90
C ALA A 34 -45.06 -0.87 2.20
N LEU A 35 -43.88 -0.39 2.61
CA LEU A 35 -43.70 0.43 3.82
C LEU A 35 -44.14 1.90 3.65
N SER A 36 -44.30 2.37 2.41
CA SER A 36 -44.75 3.74 2.12
C SER A 36 -46.28 3.89 2.11
N ASN A 37 -47.03 2.78 2.10
CA ASN A 37 -48.49 2.79 1.90
C ASN A 37 -49.29 3.66 2.89
N LYS A 38 -48.84 3.81 4.14
CA LYS A 38 -49.61 4.54 5.16
C LYS A 38 -49.39 6.07 5.13
N ASN A 39 -48.18 6.50 4.80
CA ASN A 39 -47.74 7.89 4.98
C ASN A 39 -47.21 8.53 3.68
N GLY A 40 -47.15 7.79 2.57
CA GLY A 40 -46.54 8.23 1.31
C GLY A 40 -45.01 8.19 1.31
N TYR A 41 -44.39 7.71 2.39
CA TYR A 41 -42.94 7.59 2.51
C TYR A 41 -42.54 6.43 3.43
N CYS A 42 -41.37 5.87 3.17
CA CYS A 42 -40.73 4.85 3.97
C CYS A 42 -39.74 5.48 4.96
N TRP A 43 -39.84 5.06 6.22
CA TRP A 43 -39.04 5.52 7.36
C TRP A 43 -38.08 4.45 7.88
N ALA A 44 -38.00 3.30 7.20
CA ALA A 44 -37.15 2.20 7.61
C ALA A 44 -35.66 2.56 7.54
N SER A 45 -34.92 2.11 8.56
CA SER A 45 -33.47 2.31 8.66
C SER A 45 -32.72 1.36 7.71
N ASN A 46 -31.45 1.64 7.45
CA ASN A 46 -30.62 0.68 6.72
C ASN A 46 -30.47 -0.64 7.47
N ASP A 47 -30.45 -0.57 8.81
CA ASP A 47 -30.30 -1.74 9.67
C ASP A 47 -31.51 -2.67 9.58
N TYR A 48 -32.71 -2.09 9.46
CA TYR A 48 -33.93 -2.85 9.20
C TYR A 48 -33.81 -3.67 7.91
N PHE A 49 -33.49 -3.02 6.78
CA PHE A 49 -33.35 -3.73 5.50
C PHE A 49 -32.18 -4.72 5.48
N ALA A 50 -31.07 -4.36 6.14
CA ALA A 50 -29.90 -5.23 6.25
C ALA A 50 -30.26 -6.54 6.95
N LYS A 51 -31.03 -6.48 8.05
CA LYS A 51 -31.54 -7.66 8.75
C LYS A 51 -32.56 -8.43 7.89
N LEU A 52 -33.50 -7.73 7.25
CA LEU A 52 -34.54 -8.35 6.42
C LEU A 52 -33.94 -9.22 5.30
N TYR A 53 -32.94 -8.70 4.59
CA TYR A 53 -32.31 -9.39 3.46
C TYR A 53 -31.04 -10.17 3.83
N SER A 54 -30.64 -10.18 5.10
CA SER A 54 -29.37 -10.76 5.56
C SER A 54 -28.15 -10.23 4.80
N VAL A 55 -28.13 -8.93 4.51
CA VAL A 55 -27.03 -8.24 3.80
C VAL A 55 -26.41 -7.15 4.65
N SER A 56 -25.25 -6.62 4.23
CA SER A 56 -24.60 -5.53 4.95
C SER A 56 -25.35 -4.19 4.81
N ASN A 57 -25.24 -3.32 5.81
CA ASN A 57 -25.70 -1.93 5.73
C ASN A 57 -25.12 -1.17 4.52
N ARG A 58 -23.93 -1.57 4.05
CA ARG A 58 -23.30 -1.00 2.86
C ARG A 58 -24.01 -1.43 1.58
N THR A 59 -24.41 -2.70 1.49
CA THR A 59 -25.18 -3.24 0.36
C THR A 59 -26.51 -2.50 0.24
N ILE A 60 -27.22 -2.28 1.35
CA ILE A 60 -28.45 -1.47 1.36
C ILE A 60 -28.21 -0.03 0.89
N LYS A 61 -27.14 0.64 1.37
CA LYS A 61 -26.78 1.98 0.89
C LYS A 61 -26.54 2.01 -0.62
N SER A 62 -25.87 0.98 -1.14
CA SER A 62 -25.60 0.83 -2.58
C SER A 62 -26.89 0.65 -3.38
N TRP A 63 -27.79 -0.24 -2.94
CA TRP A 63 -29.08 -0.46 -3.60
C TRP A 63 -29.94 0.80 -3.60
N LEU A 64 -30.02 1.51 -2.46
CA LEU A 64 -30.74 2.77 -2.38
C LEU A 64 -30.15 3.83 -3.33
N LYS A 65 -28.81 3.92 -3.42
CA LYS A 65 -28.16 4.83 -4.35
C LYS A 65 -28.49 4.49 -5.81
N CYS A 66 -28.48 3.20 -6.17
CA CYS A 66 -28.87 2.77 -7.52
C CYS A 66 -30.32 3.13 -7.86
N LEU A 67 -31.23 2.98 -6.91
CA LEU A 67 -32.62 3.38 -7.11
C LEU A 67 -32.77 4.91 -7.27
N GLU A 68 -31.96 5.71 -6.59
CA GLU A 68 -31.94 7.18 -6.75
C GLU A 68 -31.32 7.63 -8.07
N ASP A 69 -30.18 7.06 -8.43
CA ASP A 69 -29.45 7.41 -9.64
C ASP A 69 -30.28 7.07 -10.91
N ASN A 70 -31.15 6.05 -10.81
CA ASN A 70 -32.12 5.67 -11.84
C ASN A 70 -33.52 6.30 -11.63
N LEU A 71 -33.64 7.30 -10.73
CA LEU A 71 -34.85 8.10 -10.54
C LEU A 71 -36.10 7.31 -10.08
N TYR A 72 -35.94 6.16 -9.45
CA TYR A 72 -37.06 5.37 -8.91
C TYR A 72 -37.49 5.85 -7.51
N ILE A 73 -36.56 6.39 -6.71
CA ILE A 73 -36.83 6.89 -5.37
C ILE A 73 -36.17 8.24 -5.14
N SER A 74 -36.66 8.98 -4.14
CA SER A 74 -36.00 10.15 -3.58
C SER A 74 -35.81 9.98 -2.08
N ARG A 75 -34.76 10.58 -1.53
CA ARG A 75 -34.40 10.46 -0.11
C ARG A 75 -34.11 11.82 0.49
N VAL A 76 -34.81 12.11 1.59
CA VAL A 76 -34.59 13.29 2.41
C VAL A 76 -34.08 12.85 3.78
N VAL A 77 -32.99 13.46 4.24
CA VAL A 77 -32.38 13.17 5.53
C VAL A 77 -32.56 14.39 6.43
N LYS A 78 -33.17 14.19 7.59
CA LYS A 78 -33.30 15.19 8.64
C LYS A 78 -32.22 14.95 9.69
N TYR A 79 -31.42 15.97 9.98
CA TYR A 79 -30.35 15.93 10.98
C TYR A 79 -30.84 16.53 12.29
N LYS A 80 -30.27 16.07 13.42
CA LYS A 80 -30.53 16.70 14.72
C LYS A 80 -29.97 18.12 14.74
N ASN A 81 -30.64 19.03 15.43
CA ASN A 81 -30.24 20.44 15.46
C ASN A 81 -28.80 20.60 15.98
N GLY A 82 -27.94 21.25 15.19
CA GLY A 82 -26.54 21.49 15.53
C GLY A 82 -25.58 20.29 15.45
N SER A 83 -26.02 19.13 14.92
CA SER A 83 -25.14 17.96 14.77
C SER A 83 -25.21 17.34 13.37
N LYS A 84 -24.19 16.55 13.01
CA LYS A 84 -24.19 15.73 11.78
C LYS A 84 -24.89 14.38 11.98
N GLU A 85 -25.55 14.17 13.11
CA GLU A 85 -26.27 12.93 13.41
C GLU A 85 -27.63 12.93 12.72
N ILE A 86 -27.95 11.82 12.07
CA ILE A 86 -29.22 11.65 11.35
C ILE A 86 -30.33 11.40 12.37
N GLU A 87 -31.30 12.31 12.43
CA GLU A 87 -32.49 12.18 13.27
C GLU A 87 -33.47 11.21 12.60
N GLN A 88 -33.82 11.48 11.35
CA GLN A 88 -34.78 10.70 10.57
C GLN A 88 -34.44 10.73 9.08
N ARG A 89 -34.92 9.72 8.36
CA ARG A 89 -34.78 9.62 6.91
C ARG A 89 -36.11 9.23 6.31
N PHE A 90 -36.48 9.95 5.26
CA PHE A 90 -37.70 9.74 4.49
C PHE A 90 -37.32 9.31 3.09
N ILE A 91 -37.85 8.18 2.65
CA ILE A 91 -37.68 7.68 1.27
C ILE A 91 -39.06 7.75 0.61
N SER A 92 -39.20 8.53 -0.45
CA SER A 92 -40.43 8.61 -1.24
C SER A 92 -40.24 7.95 -2.60
N LEU A 93 -41.34 7.44 -3.15
CA LEU A 93 -41.37 7.02 -4.55
C LEU A 93 -41.26 8.28 -5.42
N ALA A 94 -40.40 8.25 -6.44
CA ALA A 94 -40.30 9.38 -7.35
C ALA A 94 -41.62 9.52 -8.13
N PRO A 95 -42.14 10.74 -8.35
CA PRO A 95 -43.32 10.93 -9.16
C PRO A 95 -43.05 10.35 -10.55
N ARG A 96 -43.94 9.46 -11.00
CA ARG A 96 -43.93 8.96 -12.37
C ARG A 96 -44.13 10.16 -13.27
N SER A 97 -43.04 10.68 -13.84
CA SER A 97 -43.15 11.65 -14.92
C SER A 97 -43.88 10.95 -16.06
N GLU A 98 -45.14 11.31 -16.31
CA GLU A 98 -45.92 10.80 -17.45
C GLU A 98 -45.32 11.19 -18.82
N VAL A 99 -44.21 11.92 -18.80
CA VAL A 99 -43.39 12.16 -19.97
C VAL A 99 -42.53 10.93 -20.23
N LEU A 100 -43.09 9.97 -20.96
CA LEU A 100 -42.29 8.99 -21.70
C LEU A 100 -41.20 9.77 -22.47
N PRO A 101 -39.90 9.47 -22.29
CA PRO A 101 -38.88 10.16 -23.04
C PRO A 101 -38.99 9.73 -24.50
N THR A 102 -39.49 10.64 -25.33
CA THR A 102 -39.23 10.63 -26.77
C THR A 102 -37.71 10.54 -26.93
N TRP A 103 -37.24 9.51 -27.61
CA TRP A 103 -35.82 9.29 -27.84
C TRP A 103 -35.21 10.54 -28.50
N GLY A 104 -34.19 11.10 -27.88
CA GLY A 104 -33.43 12.23 -28.41
C GLY A 104 -33.77 13.57 -27.77
N LYS A 105 -33.16 13.85 -26.61
CA LYS A 105 -32.60 15.16 -26.24
C LYS A 105 -31.73 15.00 -24.99
N ASN A 106 -30.61 15.69 -24.99
CA ASN A 106 -29.48 15.56 -24.06
C ASN A 106 -29.90 15.61 -22.58
N LEU A 107 -29.94 14.44 -21.92
CA LEU A 107 -29.85 14.32 -20.47
C LEU A 107 -28.36 14.17 -20.09
N PRO A 108 -27.93 14.62 -18.89
CA PRO A 108 -26.63 14.23 -18.36
C PRO A 108 -26.62 12.71 -18.30
N HIS A 109 -25.73 12.07 -19.06
CA HIS A 109 -25.69 10.63 -19.17
C HIS A 109 -25.53 10.04 -17.75
N PRO A 110 -26.39 9.09 -17.33
CA PRO A 110 -26.09 8.26 -16.17
C PRO A 110 -24.72 7.65 -16.44
N ARG A 111 -23.73 7.92 -15.57
CA ARG A 111 -22.41 7.29 -15.71
C ARG A 111 -22.63 5.79 -15.87
N GLU A 112 -22.00 5.18 -16.88
CA GLU A 112 -21.96 3.72 -17.09
C GLU A 112 -21.15 2.99 -15.99
N GLU A 113 -21.36 3.36 -14.72
CA GLU A 113 -20.93 2.56 -13.58
C GLU A 113 -22.11 1.64 -13.24
N ASN A 114 -22.12 0.45 -13.87
CA ASN A 114 -23.02 -0.64 -13.51
C ASN A 114 -23.18 -0.73 -11.98
N CYS A 115 -24.42 -0.81 -11.51
CA CYS A 115 -24.74 -1.11 -10.13
C CYS A 115 -24.29 -2.54 -9.79
N LEU A 116 -23.01 -2.72 -9.49
CA LEU A 116 -22.42 -4.03 -9.17
C LEU A 116 -23.01 -4.57 -7.86
N GLU A 117 -23.35 -5.87 -7.86
CA GLU A 117 -23.76 -6.62 -6.68
C GLU A 117 -22.60 -6.69 -5.67
N ASN A 118 -22.56 -5.72 -4.77
CA ASN A 118 -21.63 -5.68 -3.64
C ASN A 118 -22.05 -6.71 -2.58
N ASN A 119 -21.51 -7.93 -2.73
CA ASN A 119 -21.36 -8.88 -1.64
C ASN A 119 -20.00 -8.64 -0.96
N THR A 120 -20.09 -8.15 0.26
CA THR A 120 -19.08 -7.77 1.26
C THR A 120 -17.79 -8.61 1.28
N SER A 121 -16.67 -8.02 0.86
CA SER A 121 -15.27 -8.27 1.35
C SER A 121 -14.19 -7.51 0.53
N ILE A 122 -14.56 -6.91 -0.61
CA ILE A 122 -13.54 -6.48 -1.59
C ILE A 122 -12.95 -5.08 -1.31
N ASN A 123 -13.63 -4.13 -0.65
CA ASN A 123 -13.17 -2.71 -0.66
C ASN A 123 -12.00 -2.37 0.29
N LYS A 124 -11.79 -3.11 1.39
CA LYS A 124 -10.55 -2.95 2.17
C LYS A 124 -9.36 -3.55 1.42
N ASN A 125 -9.61 -4.58 0.63
CA ASN A 125 -8.63 -5.24 -0.23
C ASN A 125 -8.35 -4.41 -1.50
N ILE A 126 -9.32 -3.75 -2.14
CA ILE A 126 -9.08 -2.98 -3.38
C ILE A 126 -8.12 -1.82 -3.15
N ARG A 127 -8.29 -1.05 -2.07
CA ARG A 127 -7.37 0.08 -1.79
C ARG A 127 -5.98 -0.43 -1.43
N ALA A 128 -5.89 -1.45 -0.57
CA ALA A 128 -4.61 -2.08 -0.19
C ALA A 128 -3.92 -2.81 -1.36
N SER A 129 -4.70 -3.47 -2.22
CA SER A 129 -4.25 -4.11 -3.46
C SER A 129 -3.71 -3.03 -4.38
N SER A 130 -4.45 -1.95 -4.64
CA SER A 130 -4.02 -0.86 -5.52
C SER A 130 -2.71 -0.21 -5.06
N THR A 131 -2.51 -0.07 -3.74
CA THR A 131 -1.23 0.41 -3.18
C THR A 131 -0.11 -0.63 -3.34
N LEU A 132 -0.38 -1.92 -3.11
CA LEU A 132 0.60 -3.00 -3.28
C LEU A 132 1.01 -3.19 -4.76
N GLU A 133 0.07 -3.05 -5.69
CA GLU A 133 0.36 -3.04 -7.13
C GLU A 133 1.25 -1.86 -7.51
N SER A 134 0.95 -0.66 -7.00
CA SER A 134 1.75 0.52 -7.25
C SER A 134 3.17 0.38 -6.70
N ASP A 135 3.32 -0.16 -5.48
CA ASP A 135 4.64 -0.34 -4.87
C ASP A 135 5.43 -1.45 -5.55
N PHE A 136 4.78 -2.54 -5.94
CA PHE A 136 5.39 -3.56 -6.79
C PHE A 136 5.86 -2.99 -8.14
N GLU A 137 5.10 -2.10 -8.78
CA GLU A 137 5.51 -1.50 -10.06
C GLU A 137 6.81 -0.70 -9.93
N LYS A 138 6.99 0.02 -8.81
CA LYS A 138 8.24 0.74 -8.52
C LYS A 138 9.41 -0.22 -8.39
N LEU A 139 9.25 -1.31 -7.64
CA LEU A 139 10.28 -2.35 -7.49
C LEU A 139 10.57 -3.06 -8.83
N TRP A 140 9.53 -3.38 -9.60
CA TRP A 140 9.63 -4.05 -10.89
C TRP A 140 10.40 -3.21 -11.91
N LYS A 141 10.27 -1.87 -11.86
CA LYS A 141 11.05 -0.97 -12.70
C LYS A 141 12.55 -1.05 -12.43
N LEU A 142 12.95 -1.28 -11.18
CA LEU A 142 14.36 -1.39 -10.76
C LEU A 142 15.00 -2.72 -11.16
N TYR A 143 14.22 -3.79 -11.36
CA TYR A 143 14.76 -5.12 -11.61
C TYR A 143 15.33 -5.28 -13.03
N PRO A 144 16.54 -5.84 -13.20
CA PRO A 144 17.24 -5.89 -14.50
C PRO A 144 16.62 -6.83 -15.55
N LYS A 145 15.97 -7.94 -15.14
CA LYS A 145 15.40 -8.95 -16.05
C LYS A 145 13.90 -9.18 -15.79
N LYS A 146 13.06 -8.44 -16.52
CA LYS A 146 11.61 -8.31 -16.26
C LYS A 146 10.78 -9.44 -16.89
N ILE A 147 11.07 -10.69 -16.54
CA ILE A 147 10.36 -11.88 -17.02
C ILE A 147 9.40 -12.39 -15.94
N GLY A 148 8.16 -12.72 -16.32
CA GLY A 148 7.16 -13.30 -15.42
C GLY A 148 6.57 -12.32 -14.39
N LYS A 149 6.11 -11.15 -14.85
CA LYS A 149 5.52 -10.10 -13.97
C LYS A 149 4.33 -10.59 -13.13
N LYS A 150 3.41 -11.36 -13.73
CA LYS A 150 2.22 -11.89 -13.04
C LYS A 150 2.58 -12.81 -11.86
N PRO A 151 3.42 -13.85 -12.04
CA PRO A 151 3.85 -14.68 -10.91
C PRO A 151 4.71 -13.90 -9.90
N ALA A 152 5.55 -12.96 -10.34
CA ALA A 152 6.32 -12.09 -9.43
C ALA A 152 5.41 -11.23 -8.52
N LEU A 153 4.35 -10.64 -9.07
CA LEU A 153 3.37 -9.86 -8.29
C LEU A 153 2.62 -10.75 -7.28
N ALA A 154 2.25 -11.97 -7.68
CA ALA A 154 1.62 -12.92 -6.75
C ALA A 154 2.56 -13.28 -5.59
N ALA A 155 3.85 -13.51 -5.88
CA ALA A 155 4.86 -13.78 -4.87
C ALA A 155 5.08 -12.60 -3.92
N TYR A 156 5.15 -11.37 -4.45
CA TYR A 156 5.25 -10.14 -3.67
C TYR A 156 4.06 -9.99 -2.70
N LYS A 157 2.83 -10.14 -3.20
CA LYS A 157 1.63 -10.09 -2.35
C LYS A 157 1.68 -11.13 -1.22
N ARG A 158 2.10 -12.36 -1.55
CA ARG A 158 2.27 -13.45 -0.57
C ARG A 158 3.29 -13.09 0.51
N ALA A 159 4.43 -12.49 0.14
CA ALA A 159 5.48 -12.10 1.07
C ALA A 159 5.02 -10.98 2.03
N MET A 160 4.26 -10.01 1.53
CA MET A 160 3.71 -8.90 2.32
C MET A 160 2.59 -9.35 3.27
N SER A 161 1.83 -10.38 2.92
CA SER A 161 0.67 -10.85 3.70
C SER A 161 0.96 -12.00 4.67
N ARG A 162 2.23 -12.33 4.93
CA ARG A 162 2.58 -13.42 5.86
C ARG A 162 2.26 -13.09 7.30
N LYS A 163 1.86 -14.12 8.06
CA LYS A 163 1.65 -14.02 9.52
C LYS A 163 2.95 -14.00 10.33
N LYS A 164 4.02 -14.63 9.82
CA LYS A 164 5.34 -14.69 10.48
C LYS A 164 6.37 -14.01 9.58
N ASN A 165 7.13 -13.07 10.14
CA ASN A 165 8.16 -12.27 9.48
C ASN A 165 7.75 -11.74 8.08
N PRO A 166 6.77 -10.81 8.01
CA PRO A 166 6.36 -10.24 6.73
C PRO A 166 7.52 -9.46 6.11
N ALA A 167 7.72 -9.64 4.82
CA ALA A 167 8.70 -8.85 4.10
C ALA A 167 8.23 -7.38 4.03
N THR A 168 9.17 -6.45 4.15
CA THR A 168 8.91 -5.02 3.99
C THR A 168 9.30 -4.58 2.59
N ASN A 169 8.57 -3.62 2.01
CA ASN A 169 8.89 -3.07 0.69
C ASN A 169 10.34 -2.58 0.59
N ARG A 170 10.87 -1.99 1.68
CA ARG A 170 12.27 -1.56 1.80
C ARG A 170 13.26 -2.72 1.72
N GLN A 171 13.02 -3.83 2.42
CA GLN A 171 13.91 -5.00 2.38
C GLN A 171 14.04 -5.58 0.97
N ILE A 172 12.92 -5.66 0.25
CA ILE A 172 12.92 -6.14 -1.13
C ILE A 172 13.66 -5.16 -2.05
N GLN A 173 13.45 -3.84 -1.86
CA GLN A 173 14.20 -2.81 -2.58
C GLN A 173 15.71 -2.93 -2.36
N ASP A 174 16.14 -3.06 -1.10
CA ASP A 174 17.55 -3.18 -0.72
C ASP A 174 18.18 -4.43 -1.35
N GLY A 175 17.48 -5.58 -1.30
CA GLY A 175 17.93 -6.80 -1.95
C GLY A 175 18.01 -6.72 -3.48
N ILE A 176 17.11 -5.97 -4.14
CA ILE A 176 17.21 -5.71 -5.60
C ILE A 176 18.44 -4.85 -5.92
N VAL A 177 18.73 -3.83 -5.10
CA VAL A 177 19.90 -2.97 -5.29
C VAL A 177 21.19 -3.77 -5.09
N ALA A 178 21.28 -4.54 -4.02
CA ALA A 178 22.39 -5.46 -3.75
C ALA A 178 22.61 -6.43 -4.92
N TYR A 179 21.54 -7.05 -5.42
CA TYR A 179 21.63 -7.97 -6.54
C TYR A 179 22.15 -7.31 -7.82
N ARG A 180 21.73 -6.07 -8.11
CA ARG A 180 22.25 -5.30 -9.25
C ARG A 180 23.74 -5.00 -9.11
N GLN A 181 24.18 -4.63 -7.91
CA GLN A 181 25.60 -4.39 -7.63
C GLN A 181 26.41 -5.67 -7.85
N LEU A 182 25.92 -6.81 -7.36
CA LEU A 182 26.55 -8.11 -7.54
C LEU A 182 26.68 -8.54 -9.01
N ILE A 183 25.62 -8.34 -9.80
CA ILE A 183 25.64 -8.63 -11.25
C ILE A 183 26.72 -7.79 -11.94
N ASN A 184 26.81 -6.51 -11.57
CA ASN A 184 27.78 -5.58 -12.14
C ASN A 184 29.21 -5.91 -11.73
N SER A 185 29.46 -6.25 -10.45
CA SER A 185 30.80 -6.56 -9.95
C SER A 185 31.34 -7.88 -10.51
N LYS A 186 30.48 -8.89 -10.65
CA LYS A 186 30.84 -10.21 -11.22
C LYS A 186 30.79 -10.26 -12.74
N GLY A 187 30.37 -9.18 -13.41
CA GLY A 187 30.22 -9.15 -14.87
C GLY A 187 29.26 -10.23 -15.39
N THR A 188 28.18 -10.52 -14.65
CA THR A 188 27.29 -11.65 -14.98
C THR A 188 26.52 -11.38 -16.27
N GLU A 189 26.59 -12.30 -17.23
CA GLU A 189 25.83 -12.19 -18.47
C GLU A 189 24.30 -12.20 -18.23
N LYS A 190 23.55 -11.47 -19.04
CA LYS A 190 22.08 -11.34 -18.95
C LYS A 190 21.33 -12.67 -18.91
N ARG A 191 21.89 -13.74 -19.50
CA ARG A 191 21.28 -15.08 -19.51
C ARG A 191 21.26 -15.74 -18.13
N PHE A 192 22.27 -15.48 -17.30
CA PHE A 192 22.42 -16.02 -15.95
C PHE A 192 21.78 -15.14 -14.87
N VAL A 193 21.34 -13.93 -15.24
CA VAL A 193 20.50 -13.10 -14.37
C VAL A 193 19.18 -13.83 -14.12
N LYS A 194 18.81 -13.99 -12.85
CA LYS A 194 17.55 -14.62 -12.43
C LYS A 194 16.38 -13.86 -13.04
N ASP A 195 15.38 -14.60 -13.51
CA ASP A 195 14.12 -13.99 -13.94
C ASP A 195 13.44 -13.32 -12.76
N GLY A 196 12.73 -12.21 -13.02
CA GLY A 196 11.99 -11.51 -11.97
C GLY A 196 11.00 -12.43 -11.25
N SER A 197 10.28 -13.29 -11.98
CA SER A 197 9.44 -14.33 -11.36
C SER A 197 10.22 -15.21 -10.38
N THR A 198 11.40 -15.67 -10.76
CA THR A 198 12.23 -16.57 -9.94
C THR A 198 12.77 -15.86 -8.71
N PHE A 199 13.25 -14.63 -8.87
CA PHE A 199 13.76 -13.81 -7.77
C PHE A 199 12.70 -13.57 -6.69
N PHE A 200 11.49 -13.17 -7.08
CA PHE A 200 10.42 -12.88 -6.12
C PHE A 200 9.83 -14.17 -5.51
N ASN A 201 9.74 -15.26 -6.28
CA ASN A 201 9.22 -16.54 -5.79
C ASN A 201 10.13 -17.18 -4.73
N GLN A 202 11.44 -17.13 -4.96
CA GLN A 202 12.44 -17.72 -4.07
C GLN A 202 12.78 -16.82 -2.87
N GLU A 203 12.27 -15.59 -2.84
CA GLU A 203 12.64 -14.58 -1.83
C GLU A 203 14.14 -14.32 -1.76
N ALA A 204 14.78 -14.38 -2.93
CA ALA A 204 16.23 -14.31 -3.08
C ALA A 204 16.83 -12.99 -2.57
N TRP A 205 16.01 -11.97 -2.30
CA TRP A 205 16.46 -10.72 -1.66
C TRP A 205 17.09 -10.96 -0.29
N ASN A 206 16.73 -12.03 0.44
CA ASN A 206 17.34 -12.35 1.72
C ASN A 206 18.80 -12.80 1.53
N ASP A 207 19.07 -13.66 0.56
CA ASP A 207 20.41 -14.19 0.26
C ASP A 207 21.40 -13.08 -0.09
N TYR A 208 20.96 -12.05 -0.83
CA TYR A 208 21.83 -10.94 -1.24
C TYR A 208 22.09 -9.93 -0.11
N LEU A 209 21.17 -9.81 0.86
CA LEU A 209 21.41 -9.00 2.05
C LEU A 209 22.50 -9.64 2.93
N GLU A 210 22.54 -10.96 3.01
CA GLU A 210 23.59 -11.71 3.70
C GLU A 210 24.94 -11.52 3.00
N VAL A 211 25.01 -11.71 1.67
CA VAL A 211 26.25 -11.49 0.91
C VAL A 211 26.80 -10.08 1.05
N VAL A 212 25.94 -9.05 1.02
CA VAL A 212 26.39 -7.66 1.21
C VAL A 212 26.88 -7.41 2.64
N LYS A 213 26.31 -8.10 3.62
CA LYS A 213 26.78 -8.02 5.01
C LYS A 213 28.13 -8.69 5.15
N GLU A 214 28.29 -9.89 4.60
CA GLU A 214 29.57 -10.62 4.57
C GLU A 214 30.66 -9.83 3.85
N GLU A 215 30.37 -9.25 2.68
CA GLU A 215 31.34 -8.41 1.94
C GLU A 215 31.75 -7.17 2.75
N ARG A 216 30.85 -6.56 3.52
CA ARG A 216 31.19 -5.44 4.42
C ARG A 216 32.04 -5.90 5.59
N ASP A 217 31.65 -6.99 6.25
CA ASP A 217 32.38 -7.54 7.39
C ASP A 217 33.78 -7.98 6.96
N GLU A 218 33.93 -8.57 5.77
CA GLU A 218 35.24 -8.87 5.16
C GLU A 218 36.03 -7.60 4.83
N GLN A 219 35.41 -6.58 4.23
CA GLN A 219 36.10 -5.32 3.94
C GLN A 219 36.57 -4.62 5.21
N GLU A 220 35.76 -4.66 6.27
CA GLU A 220 36.10 -4.14 7.60
C GLU A 220 37.20 -4.97 8.26
N ALA A 221 37.19 -6.29 8.09
CA ALA A 221 38.28 -7.17 8.52
C ALA A 221 39.57 -6.99 7.71
N ARG A 222 39.47 -6.59 6.42
CA ARG A 222 40.61 -6.27 5.54
C ARG A 222 41.17 -4.88 5.78
N LYS A 223 40.42 -3.94 6.39
CA LYS A 223 41.00 -2.67 6.83
C LYS A 223 42.16 -3.00 7.77
N PRO A 224 43.37 -2.45 7.54
CA PRO A 224 44.47 -2.69 8.45
C PRO A 224 44.03 -2.23 9.85
N LYS A 225 44.17 -3.13 10.85
CA LYS A 225 43.91 -2.77 12.24
C LYS A 225 44.68 -1.49 12.57
N PHE A 226 43.99 -0.55 13.21
CA PHE A 226 44.60 0.70 13.63
C PHE A 226 45.85 0.42 14.46
N ASP A 227 47.00 0.90 14.00
CA ASP A 227 48.30 0.75 14.64
C ASP A 227 48.77 2.15 15.06
N PRO A 228 48.67 2.50 16.36
CA PRO A 228 49.01 3.83 16.86
C PRO A 228 50.42 4.29 16.48
N LYS A 229 51.39 3.35 16.49
CA LYS A 229 52.80 3.65 16.20
C LYS A 229 52.99 3.94 14.71
N LYS A 230 52.45 3.10 13.83
CA LYS A 230 52.53 3.35 12.37
C LYS A 230 51.81 4.63 11.96
N THR A 231 50.65 4.91 12.55
CA THR A 231 49.89 6.13 12.24
C THR A 231 50.64 7.38 12.69
N ALA A 232 51.19 7.41 13.91
CA ALA A 232 51.97 8.55 14.40
C ALA A 232 53.23 8.81 13.55
N ILE A 233 53.96 7.75 13.18
CA ILE A 233 55.16 7.85 12.34
C ILE A 233 54.78 8.33 10.92
N ALA A 234 53.69 7.85 10.33
CA ALA A 234 53.25 8.29 9.01
C ALA A 234 52.87 9.79 9.00
N MET A 235 52.10 10.24 10.00
CA MET A 235 51.78 11.66 10.16
C MET A 235 53.04 12.52 10.33
N TYR A 236 54.03 12.00 11.07
CA TYR A 236 55.31 12.69 11.23
C TYR A 236 56.09 12.79 9.92
N ILE A 237 56.10 11.74 9.09
CA ILE A 237 56.72 11.78 7.76
C ILE A 237 56.05 12.83 6.87
N ASP A 238 54.72 12.96 6.93
CA ASP A 238 53.96 13.91 6.11
C ASP A 238 54.13 15.36 6.57
N TYR A 239 54.07 15.62 7.88
CA TYR A 239 54.14 16.98 8.44
C TYR A 239 55.56 17.44 8.75
N ASN A 240 56.51 16.52 8.91
CA ASN A 240 57.89 16.75 9.31
C ASN A 240 58.01 17.66 10.56
N SER A 241 57.05 17.57 11.47
CA SER A 241 56.95 18.38 12.69
C SER A 241 56.22 17.58 13.78
N PRO A 242 56.87 17.25 14.90
CA PRO A 242 56.22 16.49 15.98
C PRO A 242 55.05 17.25 16.61
N ASP A 243 55.20 18.57 16.81
CA ASP A 243 54.18 19.41 17.44
C ASP A 243 52.88 19.44 16.62
N ARG A 244 53.00 19.55 15.30
CA ARG A 244 51.86 19.54 14.38
C ARG A 244 51.14 18.20 14.37
N VAL A 245 51.85 17.08 14.53
CA VAL A 245 51.24 15.75 14.66
C VAL A 245 50.41 15.66 15.94
N LEU A 246 50.88 16.24 17.04
CA LEU A 246 50.18 16.21 18.32
C LEU A 246 48.93 17.08 18.33
N GLU A 247 49.00 18.27 17.73
CA GLU A 247 47.83 19.13 17.51
C GLU A 247 46.77 18.38 16.69
N GLU A 248 47.16 17.77 15.58
CA GLU A 248 46.23 17.05 14.70
C GLU A 248 45.60 15.81 15.39
N ILE A 249 46.38 15.09 16.21
CA ILE A 249 45.87 13.97 17.02
C ILE A 249 44.79 14.45 18.00
N GLN A 250 45.00 15.60 18.64
CA GLN A 250 44.05 16.18 19.59
C GLN A 250 42.83 16.79 18.90
N GLU A 251 43.03 17.52 17.79
CA GLU A 251 41.97 18.18 17.02
C GLU A 251 41.03 17.18 16.34
N GLN A 252 41.59 16.13 15.71
CA GLN A 252 40.79 15.10 15.04
C GLN A 252 40.32 13.98 15.98
N GLY A 253 40.74 14.01 17.26
CA GLY A 253 40.40 12.98 18.24
C GLY A 253 40.89 11.59 17.84
N ILE A 254 42.08 11.50 17.23
CA ILE A 254 42.69 10.24 16.82
C ILE A 254 43.00 9.44 18.10
N PRO A 255 42.66 8.13 18.19
CA PRO A 255 42.83 7.34 19.40
C PRO A 255 44.30 6.96 19.67
N ILE A 256 45.16 7.97 19.83
CA ILE A 256 46.57 7.86 20.19
C ILE A 256 46.79 8.81 21.37
N ASN A 257 47.39 8.30 22.44
CA ASN A 257 47.80 9.14 23.55
C ASN A 257 48.96 10.07 23.08
N PRO A 258 48.87 11.40 23.26
CA PRO A 258 49.89 12.34 22.80
C PRO A 258 51.31 12.02 23.29
N GLU A 259 51.47 11.52 24.52
CA GLU A 259 52.78 11.14 25.06
C GLU A 259 53.35 9.89 24.37
N ASP A 260 52.49 8.93 24.01
CA ASP A 260 52.90 7.75 23.25
C ASP A 260 53.26 8.12 21.81
N ALA A 261 52.53 9.08 21.20
CA ALA A 261 52.85 9.61 19.87
C ALA A 261 54.24 10.28 19.84
N LYS A 262 54.55 11.13 20.82
CA LYS A 262 55.90 11.72 20.99
C LYS A 262 56.97 10.66 21.06
N ARG A 263 56.74 9.63 21.89
CA ARG A 263 57.68 8.52 22.06
C ARG A 263 57.91 7.76 20.76
N TYR A 264 56.85 7.46 20.00
CA TYR A 264 56.97 6.75 18.72
C TYR A 264 57.76 7.54 17.67
N ILE A 265 57.57 8.86 17.62
CA ILE A 265 58.31 9.76 16.73
C ILE A 265 59.79 9.84 17.12
N ALA A 266 60.09 10.00 18.42
CA ALA A 266 61.44 10.03 18.93
C ALA A 266 62.21 8.72 18.65
N GLU A 267 61.58 7.56 18.90
CA GLU A 267 62.16 6.24 18.59
C GLU A 267 62.45 6.08 17.09
N TYR A 268 61.62 6.66 16.22
CA TYR A 268 61.81 6.61 14.76
C TYR A 268 62.98 7.50 14.31
N ASP A 269 63.09 8.72 14.84
CA ASP A 269 64.18 9.65 14.52
C ASP A 269 65.55 9.16 15.01
N GLU A 270 65.61 8.61 16.22
CA GLU A 270 66.84 8.01 16.76
C GLU A 270 67.34 6.85 15.88
N GLY A 271 66.42 5.98 15.44
CA GLY A 271 66.75 4.88 14.53
C GLY A 271 67.20 5.34 13.14
N ARG A 272 66.74 6.51 12.67
CA ARG A 272 67.16 7.12 11.40
C ARG A 272 68.55 7.76 11.48
N GLN A 273 68.93 8.31 12.64
CA GLN A 273 70.26 8.91 12.84
C GLN A 273 71.39 7.87 13.02
N GLN A 274 71.04 6.63 13.37
CA GLN A 274 71.97 5.53 13.58
C GLN A 274 72.19 4.65 12.33
N ALA A 275 71.42 4.87 11.25
CA ALA A 275 71.45 4.12 10.00
C ALA A 275 72.16 4.91 8.88
#